data_AF-A0A351SY66-F1
#
_entry.id   AF-A0A351SY66-F1
#
_cell.length_a   1.000
_cell.length_b   1.000
_cell.length_c   1.000
_cell.angle_alpha   90.00
_cell.angle_beta   90.00
_cell.angle_gamma   90.00
#
_symmetry.space_group_name_H-M   'P 1'
#
loop_
_entity.id
_entity.type
_entity.pdbx_description
1 polymer ?
#
loop_
_entity_poly.entity_id
_entity_poly.type
_entity_poly.pdbx_seq_one_letter_code
_entity_poly.pdbx_strand_id
1 'polypeptide(L)'
;MGEVVPRKVETYLTRDGKDVFQEWLDGLADQQARVLIDKTIAKVRLGNLGQHKSVGEGVQEIVLDYGPGYRIYFGEHGVTLVILLCGST
;
A
#
# COMPACT_ATOMS: atom_id res chain seq x y z
N MET A 1 -8.48 4.42 22.65
CA MET A 1 -8.46 3.44 21.55
C MET A 1 -9.14 4.13 20.37
N GLY A 2 -8.39 4.53 19.34
CA GLY A 2 -8.96 5.28 18.21
C GLY A 2 -9.96 4.41 17.45
N GLU A 3 -11.04 5.02 16.98
CA GLU A 3 -12.07 4.34 16.19
C GLU A 3 -11.44 3.78 14.90
N VAL A 4 -11.66 2.49 14.64
CA VAL A 4 -11.18 1.84 13.42
C VAL A 4 -12.17 2.19 12.32
N VAL A 5 -11.89 3.28 11.60
CA VAL A 5 -12.73 3.74 10.48
C VAL A 5 -12.34 2.97 9.21
N PRO A 6 -13.30 2.29 8.55
CA PRO A 6 -13.05 1.67 7.25
C PRO A 6 -12.49 2.69 6.25
N ARG A 7 -11.48 2.28 5.50
CA ARG A 7 -10.83 3.12 4.49
C ARG A 7 -11.19 2.67 3.09
N LYS A 8 -11.43 3.64 2.21
CA LYS A 8 -11.42 3.38 0.78
C LYS A 8 -9.95 3.23 0.36
N VAL A 9 -9.62 2.18 -0.40
CA VAL A 9 -8.28 2.01 -0.95
C VAL A 9 -8.37 2.04 -2.47
N GLU A 10 -7.64 2.97 -3.06
CA GLU A 10 -7.47 3.18 -4.49
C GLU A 10 -6.00 3.08 -4.87
N THR A 11 -5.74 2.81 -6.15
CA THR A 11 -4.40 2.86 -6.74
C THR A 11 -4.24 4.15 -7.52
N TYR A 12 -3.05 4.73 -7.49
CA TYR A 12 -2.73 5.90 -8.27
C TYR A 12 -2.68 5.55 -9.76
N LEU A 13 -3.40 6.32 -10.56
CA LEU A 13 -3.30 6.31 -12.02
C LEU A 13 -2.42 7.47 -12.46
N THR A 14 -1.43 7.20 -13.31
CA THR A 14 -0.66 8.25 -13.97
C THR A 14 -1.57 9.10 -14.87
N ARG A 15 -1.04 10.22 -15.38
CA ARG A 15 -1.77 11.11 -16.29
C ARG A 15 -2.28 10.42 -17.56
N ASP A 16 -1.59 9.38 -18.02
CA ASP A 16 -1.94 8.53 -19.16
C ASP A 16 -2.81 7.31 -18.77
N GLY A 17 -3.24 7.19 -17.51
CA GLY A 17 -4.18 6.17 -17.05
C GLY A 17 -3.53 4.84 -16.63
N LYS A 18 -2.22 4.81 -16.45
CA LYS A 18 -1.46 3.61 -16.07
C LYS A 18 -1.52 3.40 -14.56
N ASP A 19 -1.87 2.19 -14.13
CA ASP A 19 -1.81 1.77 -12.74
C ASP A 19 -0.42 1.20 -12.43
N VAL A 20 0.45 2.05 -11.87
CA VAL A 20 1.84 1.70 -11.59
C VAL A 20 1.94 0.59 -10.54
N PHE A 21 1.03 0.59 -9.57
CA PHE A 21 1.01 -0.42 -8.52
C PHE A 21 0.60 -1.77 -9.09
N GLN A 22 -0.48 -1.82 -9.88
CA GLN A 22 -0.97 -3.07 -10.44
C GLN A 22 0.05 -3.69 -11.40
N GLU A 23 0.66 -2.89 -12.28
CA GLU A 23 1.71 -3.41 -13.18
C GLU A 23 2.91 -3.97 -12.42
N TRP A 24 3.36 -3.29 -11.37
CA TRP A 24 4.45 -3.78 -10.53
C TRP A 24 4.07 -5.10 -9.84
N LEU A 25 2.84 -5.19 -9.32
CA LEU A 25 2.34 -6.39 -8.64
C LEU A 25 2.20 -7.57 -9.60
N ASP A 26 1.76 -7.32 -10.84
CA ASP A 26 1.62 -8.33 -11.89
C ASP A 26 2.99 -8.88 -12.32
N GLY A 27 4.00 -8.02 -12.35
CA GLY A 27 5.39 -8.41 -12.63
C GLY A 27 6.13 -9.06 -11.47
N LEU A 28 5.56 -9.09 -10.26
CA LEU A 28 6.23 -9.63 -9.08
C LEU A 28 6.26 -11.16 -9.12
N ALA A 29 7.47 -11.73 -9.23
CA ALA A 29 7.67 -13.18 -9.25
C ALA A 29 7.42 -13.84 -7.87
N ASP A 30 7.65 -13.09 -6.79
CA ASP A 30 7.51 -13.55 -5.42
C ASP A 30 6.02 -13.69 -5.03
N GLN A 31 5.52 -14.91 -5.13
CA GLN A 31 4.10 -15.23 -4.85
C GLN A 31 3.73 -15.02 -3.39
N GLN A 32 4.66 -15.23 -2.45
CA GLN A 32 4.39 -15.03 -1.04
C GLN A 32 4.27 -13.54 -0.71
N ALA A 33 5.13 -12.71 -1.31
CA ALA A 33 5.01 -11.25 -1.21
C ALA A 33 3.67 -10.75 -1.74
N ARG A 34 3.20 -11.25 -2.91
CA ARG A 34 1.88 -10.89 -3.46
C ARG A 34 0.75 -11.15 -2.47
N VAL A 35 0.71 -12.36 -1.89
CA VAL A 35 -0.30 -12.74 -0.90
C VAL A 35 -0.23 -11.85 0.36
N LEU A 36 0.97 -11.47 0.80
CA LEU A 36 1.13 -10.58 1.95
C LEU A 36 0.69 -9.15 1.67
N ILE A 37 0.96 -8.64 0.47
CA ILE A 37 0.51 -7.33 0.00
C ILE A 37 -1.03 -7.30 -0.04
N ASP A 38 -1.66 -8.30 -0.65
CA ASP A 38 -3.13 -8.40 -0.71
C ASP A 38 -3.77 -8.46 0.68
N LYS A 39 -3.21 -9.30 1.58
CA LYS A 39 -3.67 -9.38 2.97
C LYS A 39 -3.52 -8.04 3.70
N THR A 40 -2.44 -7.31 3.43
CA THR A 40 -2.18 -6.01 4.04
C THR A 40 -3.19 -4.98 3.54
N ILE A 41 -3.44 -4.93 2.22
CA ILE A 41 -4.46 -4.05 1.63
C ILE A 41 -5.86 -4.37 2.19
N ALA A 42 -6.19 -5.65 2.38
CA ALA A 42 -7.45 -6.04 3.00
C ALA A 42 -7.58 -5.51 4.43
N LYS A 43 -6.51 -5.57 5.24
CA LYS A 43 -6.49 -4.98 6.59
C LYS A 43 -6.61 -3.45 6.55
N VAL A 44 -5.94 -2.80 5.60
CA VAL A 44 -6.01 -1.34 5.41
C VAL A 44 -7.44 -0.91 5.10
N ARG A 45 -8.16 -1.64 4.24
CA ARG A 45 -9.59 -1.38 3.96
C ARG A 45 -10.46 -1.44 5.21
N LEU A 46 -10.09 -2.31 6.15
CA LEU A 46 -10.72 -2.40 7.47
C LEU A 46 -10.21 -1.35 8.47
N GLY A 47 -9.41 -0.37 8.06
CA GLY A 47 -8.87 0.68 8.92
C GLY A 47 -7.56 0.33 9.63
N ASN A 48 -7.00 -0.87 9.40
CA ASN A 48 -5.77 -1.32 10.05
C ASN A 48 -4.55 -1.18 9.11
N LEU A 49 -3.75 -0.13 9.32
CA LEU A 49 -2.55 0.18 8.55
C LEU A 49 -1.34 -0.70 8.87
N GLY A 50 -1.36 -1.45 9.98
CA GLY A 50 -0.16 -2.13 10.47
C GLY A 50 0.98 -1.16 10.81
N GLN A 51 2.23 -1.64 10.69
CA GLN A 51 3.41 -0.83 10.93
C GLN A 51 3.67 0.09 9.75
N HIS A 52 3.49 1.40 9.97
CA HIS A 52 3.68 2.42 8.95
C HIS A 52 4.45 3.62 9.51
N LYS A 53 5.07 4.39 8.62
CA LYS A 53 5.74 5.65 8.96
C LYS A 53 5.68 6.64 7.81
N SER A 54 5.73 7.93 8.13
CA SER A 54 5.87 8.99 7.14
C SER A 54 7.27 8.93 6.50
N VAL A 55 7.32 9.14 5.19
CA VAL A 55 8.56 9.33 4.41
C VAL A 55 8.72 10.78 3.92
N GLY A 56 7.81 11.67 4.32
CA GLY A 56 7.80 13.09 3.94
C GLY A 56 6.75 13.45 2.90
N GLU A 57 6.47 14.74 2.76
CA GLU A 57 5.60 15.31 1.71
C GLU A 57 4.18 14.70 1.60
N GLY A 58 3.64 14.22 2.73
CA GLY A 58 2.33 13.58 2.77
C GLY A 58 2.32 12.12 2.32
N VAL A 59 3.49 11.54 2.05
CA VAL A 59 3.66 10.13 1.70
C VAL A 59 4.04 9.32 2.94
N GLN A 60 3.44 8.14 3.06
CA GLN A 60 3.69 7.17 4.11
C GLN A 60 4.04 5.83 3.49
N GLU A 61 4.75 4.98 4.23
CA GLU A 61 5.04 3.61 3.84
C GLU A 61 4.51 2.62 4.89
N ILE A 62 3.93 1.52 4.43
CA ILE A 62 3.71 0.31 5.24
C ILE A 62 4.91 -0.60 5.03
N VAL A 63 5.55 -1.02 6.11
CA VAL A 63 6.68 -1.95 6.05
C VAL A 63 6.16 -3.37 6.21
N LEU A 64 6.42 -4.22 5.23
CA LEU A 64 6.12 -5.65 5.30
C LEU A 64 7.33 -6.36 5.88
N ASP A 65 7.16 -6.95 7.06
CA ASP A 65 8.17 -7.81 7.70
C ASP A 65 8.22 -9.17 6.99
N TYR A 66 8.77 -9.17 5.77
CA TYR A 66 8.88 -10.35 4.94
C TYR A 66 10.02 -10.21 3.92
N GLY A 67 10.91 -11.22 3.91
CA GLY A 67 11.90 -11.42 2.85
C GLY A 67 12.76 -10.17 2.59
N PRO A 68 12.84 -9.68 1.34
CA PRO A 68 13.62 -8.49 0.96
C PRO A 68 13.20 -7.16 1.63
N GLY A 69 12.12 -7.14 2.42
CA GLY A 69 11.59 -5.92 3.03
C GLY A 69 10.76 -5.11 2.03
N TYR A 70 9.59 -5.63 1.66
CA TYR A 70 8.64 -4.94 0.79
C TYR A 70 7.98 -3.75 1.51
N ARG A 71 7.64 -2.71 0.73
CA ARG A 71 7.03 -1.47 1.23
C ARG A 71 5.88 -1.07 0.33
N ILE A 72 4.74 -0.73 0.93
CA ILE A 72 3.60 -0.13 0.21
C ILE A 72 3.63 1.37 0.48
N TYR A 73 3.89 2.18 -0.54
CA TYR A 73 3.87 3.64 -0.44
C TYR A 73 2.47 4.16 -0.73
N PHE A 74 1.98 5.06 0.11
CA PHE A 74 0.62 5.59 -0.01
C PHE A 74 0.53 7.05 0.45
N GLY A 75 -0.47 7.76 -0.08
CA GLY A 75 -0.95 9.03 0.45
C GLY A 75 -2.36 8.88 1.02
N GLU A 76 -2.79 9.84 1.83
CA GLU A 76 -4.16 9.88 2.38
C GLU A 76 -4.91 11.14 1.93
N HIS A 77 -6.17 10.98 1.53
CA HIS A 77 -7.11 12.05 1.24
C HIS A 77 -8.46 11.76 1.92
N GLY A 78 -8.65 12.36 3.09
CA GLY A 78 -9.80 12.05 3.96
C GLY A 78 -9.76 10.58 4.41
N VAL A 79 -10.82 9.82 4.12
CA VAL A 79 -10.90 8.37 4.40
C VAL A 79 -10.36 7.49 3.27
N THR A 80 -9.84 8.11 2.19
CA THR A 80 -9.28 7.39 1.05
C THR A 80 -7.77 7.30 1.19
N LEU A 81 -7.26 6.08 1.12
CA LEU A 81 -5.84 5.79 1.00
C LEU A 81 -5.53 5.47 -0.47
N VAL A 82 -4.57 6.20 -1.03
CA VAL A 82 -4.14 6.06 -2.42
C VAL A 82 -2.78 5.39 -2.44
N ILE A 83 -2.70 4.17 -2.95
CA ILE A 83 -1.46 3.43 -3.13
C ILE A 83 -0.71 4.01 -4.34
N LEU A 84 0.52 4.45 -4.11
CA LEU A 84 1.38 5.07 -5.12
C LEU A 84 2.23 4.03 -5.84
N LEU A 85 2.89 3.17 -5.07
CA LEU A 85 3.85 2.17 -5.55
C LEU A 85 4.06 1.11 -4.47
N CYS A 86 4.56 -0.06 -4.86
CA CYS A 86 5.16 -1.01 -3.95
C CYS A 86 6.57 -1.40 -4.47
N GLY A 87 7.48 -1.73 -3.56
CA GLY A 87 8.86 -2.05 -3.92
C GLY A 87 9.61 -2.71 -2.77
N SER A 88 10.76 -3.34 -3.06
CA SER A 88 11.69 -3.86 -2.07
C SER A 88 12.96 -3.01 -2.03
N THR A 89 13.76 -3.19 -0.98
CA THR A 89 15.13 -2.64 -0.92
C THR A 89 16.09 -3.54 -1.69
#